data_AF-B4VYM8-F1
#
_entry.id   AF-B4VYM8-F1
#
_cell.length_a   1.000
_cell.length_b   1.000
_cell.length_c   1.000
_cell.angle_alpha   90.00
_cell.angle_beta   90.00
_cell.angle_gamma   90.00
#
_symmetry.space_group_name_H-M   'P 1'
#
loop_
_entity.id
_entity.type
_entity.pdbx_description
1 polymer ?
#
loop_
_entity_poly.entity_id
_entity_poly.type
_entity_poly.pdbx_seq_one_letter_code
_entity_poly.pdbx_strand_id
1 'polypeptide(L)'
;MLVNEGSRSAKEILAYGFQQFNIGPVVGTPTPGAVVAGRPFLMSDGSLLYVAVADVYVNGDERLEGKGVTPDILVPFSPEYAQGADPQKERALEVALEAIQE
;
A
#
# COMPACT_ATOMS: atom_id res chain seq x y z
N MET A 1 1.30 6.94 -7.53
CA MET A 1 1.93 5.80 -6.85
C MET A 1 1.18 4.53 -7.21
N LEU A 2 1.87 3.40 -7.41
CA LEU A 2 1.23 2.10 -7.63
C LEU A 2 1.10 1.32 -6.31
N VAL A 3 -0.06 0.72 -6.07
CA VAL A 3 -0.34 -0.15 -4.91
C VAL A 3 -1.16 -1.37 -5.30
N ASN A 4 -1.05 -2.44 -4.53
CA ASN A 4 -1.90 -3.63 -4.67
C ASN A 4 -2.04 -4.39 -3.34
N GLU A 5 -2.64 -5.59 -3.38
CA GLU A 5 -2.83 -6.47 -2.22
C GLU A 5 -1.51 -6.98 -1.57
N GLY A 6 -0.38 -6.81 -2.27
CA GLY A 6 0.97 -7.04 -1.78
C GLY A 6 1.62 -5.81 -1.11
N SER A 7 1.02 -4.63 -1.24
CA SER A 7 1.50 -3.40 -0.61
C SER A 7 1.12 -3.38 0.87
N ARG A 8 1.96 -3.95 1.74
CA ARG A 8 1.69 -4.10 3.19
C ARG A 8 2.61 -3.25 4.07
N SER A 9 2.25 -3.11 5.35
CA SER A 9 3.07 -2.51 6.40
C SER A 9 3.38 -1.04 6.11
N ALA A 10 4.63 -0.59 6.28
CA ALA A 10 5.03 0.79 6.05
C ALA A 10 4.70 1.32 4.63
N LYS A 11 4.50 0.44 3.64
CA LYS A 11 4.02 0.84 2.30
C LYS A 11 2.61 1.45 2.35
N GLU A 12 1.77 0.99 3.26
CA GLU A 12 0.40 1.50 3.43
C GLU A 12 0.42 2.89 4.08
N ILE A 13 1.30 3.11 5.06
CA ILE A 13 1.54 4.44 5.64
C ILE A 13 2.02 5.41 4.55
N LEU A 14 2.95 4.96 3.71
CA LEU A 14 3.47 5.75 2.60
C LEU A 14 2.37 6.08 1.58
N ALA A 15 1.54 5.10 1.19
CA ALA A 15 0.44 5.31 0.25
C ALA A 15 -0.62 6.26 0.82
N TYR A 16 -0.99 6.10 2.09
CA TYR A 16 -1.89 7.01 2.80
C TYR A 16 -1.33 8.44 2.77
N GLY A 17 -0.07 8.63 3.16
CA GLY A 17 0.58 9.94 3.14
C GLY A 17 0.64 10.53 1.72
N PHE A 18 0.90 9.70 0.71
CA PHE A 18 0.94 10.15 -0.69
C PHE A 18 -0.39 10.80 -1.13
N GLN A 19 -1.52 10.21 -0.73
CA GLN A 19 -2.86 10.78 -0.93
C GLN A 19 -3.08 12.03 -0.08
N GLN A 20 -2.88 11.94 1.24
CA GLN A 20 -3.19 13.04 2.16
C GLN A 20 -2.39 14.31 1.89
N PHE A 21 -1.15 14.17 1.44
CA PHE A 21 -0.29 15.30 1.09
C PHE A 21 -0.45 15.77 -0.36
N ASN A 22 -1.42 15.22 -1.11
CA ASN A 22 -1.68 15.55 -2.52
C ASN A 22 -0.42 15.50 -3.39
N ILE A 23 0.47 14.51 -3.17
CA ILE A 23 1.69 14.35 -3.97
C ILE A 23 1.32 13.86 -5.37
N GLY A 24 0.26 13.06 -5.48
CA GLY A 24 -0.33 12.60 -6.72
C GLY A 24 -1.33 11.47 -6.45
N PRO A 25 -1.91 10.89 -7.50
CA PRO A 25 -2.89 9.80 -7.35
C PRO A 25 -2.21 8.46 -7.03
N VAL A 26 -2.88 7.66 -6.20
CA VAL A 26 -2.63 6.25 -5.95
C VAL A 26 -3.47 5.40 -6.91
N VAL A 27 -2.82 4.47 -7.60
CA VAL A 27 -3.40 3.66 -8.68
C VAL A 27 -3.20 2.18 -8.37
N GLY A 28 -4.23 1.36 -8.56
CA GLY A 28 -4.14 -0.10 -8.42
C GLY A 28 -5.30 -0.70 -7.62
N THR A 29 -5.02 -1.61 -6.67
CA THR A 29 -6.04 -2.28 -5.84
C THR A 29 -5.90 -1.91 -4.35
N PRO A 30 -6.97 -2.03 -3.53
CA PRO A 30 -6.89 -1.74 -2.10
C PRO A 30 -5.77 -2.53 -1.41
N THR A 31 -5.04 -1.84 -0.54
CA THR A 31 -4.03 -2.50 0.30
C THR A 31 -4.71 -3.30 1.43
N PRO A 32 -4.05 -4.29 2.04
CA PRO A 32 -4.72 -5.26 2.90
C PRO A 32 -4.97 -4.78 4.34
N GLY A 33 -4.44 -3.64 4.76
CA GLY A 33 -4.54 -3.14 6.14
C GLY A 33 -3.68 -3.92 7.12
N ALA A 34 -2.46 -4.29 6.76
CA ALA A 34 -1.53 -5.04 7.60
C ALA A 34 -0.38 -4.15 8.06
N VAL A 35 -0.65 -3.26 9.02
CA VAL A 35 0.14 -2.06 9.36
C VAL A 35 0.65 -2.06 10.82
N VAL A 36 0.23 -2.99 11.68
CA VAL A 36 0.78 -3.06 13.05
C VAL A 36 2.30 -3.27 13.06
N ALA A 37 2.98 -2.59 13.99
CA ALA A 37 4.42 -2.68 14.14
C ALA A 37 4.77 -4.01 14.83
N GLY A 38 5.59 -4.82 14.17
CA GLY A 38 6.11 -6.06 14.73
C GLY A 38 7.50 -5.88 15.34
N ARG A 39 7.74 -6.55 16.47
CA ARG A 39 9.05 -6.59 17.14
C ARG A 39 9.60 -8.01 17.19
N PRO A 40 10.87 -8.21 16.80
CA PRO A 40 11.56 -9.48 16.99
C PRO A 40 12.03 -9.65 18.43
N PHE A 41 11.88 -10.86 18.95
CA PHE A 41 12.42 -11.34 20.22
C PHE A 41 13.25 -12.60 19.92
N LEU A 42 14.56 -12.50 20.12
CA LEU A 42 15.46 -13.64 19.96
C LEU A 42 15.41 -14.48 21.24
N MET A 43 15.12 -15.77 21.09
CA MET A 43 14.97 -16.71 22.20
C MET A 43 16.30 -17.40 22.50
N SER A 44 16.43 -17.97 23.71
CA SER A 44 17.67 -18.64 24.15
C SER A 44 18.02 -19.89 23.35
N ASP A 45 17.05 -20.50 22.66
CA ASP A 45 17.23 -21.66 21.78
C ASP A 45 17.59 -21.28 20.33
N GLY A 46 17.76 -19.98 20.05
CA GLY A 46 18.07 -19.46 18.72
C GLY A 46 16.84 -19.22 17.83
N SER A 47 15.62 -19.50 18.30
CA SER A 47 14.40 -19.16 17.57
C SER A 47 14.10 -17.65 17.62
N LEU A 48 13.32 -17.17 16.64
CA LEU A 48 12.85 -15.79 16.56
C LEU A 48 11.33 -15.74 16.73
N LEU A 49 10.87 -15.08 17.81
CA LEU A 49 9.47 -14.75 17.99
C LEU A 49 9.22 -13.34 17.45
N TYR A 50 8.36 -13.20 16.43
CA TYR A 50 7.95 -11.91 15.90
C TYR A 50 6.52 -11.60 16.33
N VAL A 51 6.32 -10.53 17.09
CA VAL A 51 5.02 -10.19 17.71
C VAL A 51 4.57 -8.81 17.28
N ALA A 52 3.28 -8.64 16.97
CA ALA A 52 2.67 -7.33 16.84
C ALA A 52 2.64 -6.63 18.21
N VAL A 53 3.32 -5.49 18.34
CA VAL A 53 3.50 -4.81 19.64
C VAL A 53 2.92 -3.40 19.69
N ALA A 54 2.59 -2.80 18.54
CA ALA A 54 2.00 -1.46 18.50
C ALA A 54 1.11 -1.28 17.27
N ASP A 55 0.03 -0.53 17.46
CA ASP A 55 -0.79 -0.02 16.37
C ASP A 55 -0.12 1.17 15.67
N VAL A 56 -0.57 1.44 14.45
CA VAL A 56 -0.23 2.66 13.71
C VAL A 56 -1.50 3.47 13.47
N TYR A 57 -1.47 4.72 13.95
CA TYR A 57 -2.51 5.72 13.75
C TYR A 57 -1.97 6.81 12.81
N VAL A 58 -2.81 7.22 11.86
CA VAL A 58 -2.56 8.31 10.92
C VAL A 58 -3.63 9.40 11.10
N ASN A 59 -3.33 10.62 10.67
CA ASN A 59 -4.26 11.77 10.74
C ASN A 59 -4.94 11.94 12.12
N GLY A 60 -4.15 11.85 13.19
CA GLY A 60 -4.65 11.82 14.57
C GLY A 60 -5.03 10.41 15.00
N ASP A 61 -6.30 10.06 14.86
CA ASP A 61 -6.88 8.86 15.47
C ASP A 61 -7.31 7.78 14.45
N GLU A 62 -6.92 7.94 13.17
CA GLU A 62 -7.28 6.96 12.15
C GLU A 62 -6.36 5.74 12.20
N ARG A 63 -6.87 4.63 12.74
CA ARG A 63 -6.19 3.33 12.72
C ARG A 63 -6.23 2.71 11.33
N LEU A 64 -5.06 2.46 10.74
CA LEU A 64 -4.92 1.92 9.37
C LEU A 64 -4.98 0.38 9.32
N GLU A 65 -4.63 -0.30 10.42
CA GLU A 65 -4.76 -1.75 10.55
C GLU A 65 -6.21 -2.20 10.34
N GLY A 66 -6.41 -3.20 9.48
CA GLY A 66 -7.70 -3.73 9.07
C GLY A 66 -8.45 -2.89 8.03
N LYS A 67 -7.95 -1.69 7.69
CA LYS A 67 -8.57 -0.80 6.69
C LYS A 67 -7.75 -0.72 5.40
N GLY A 68 -6.43 -0.56 5.54
CA GLY A 68 -5.53 -0.31 4.43
C GLY A 68 -5.80 1.03 3.75
N VAL A 69 -5.41 1.13 2.49
CA VAL A 69 -5.51 2.32 1.65
C VAL A 69 -6.32 1.95 0.42
N THR A 70 -7.37 2.73 0.17
CA THR A 70 -8.14 2.64 -1.07
C THR A 70 -7.46 3.53 -2.13
N PRO A 71 -7.09 2.99 -3.30
CA PRO A 71 -6.48 3.79 -4.36
C PRO A 71 -7.46 4.83 -4.90
N ASP A 72 -6.95 5.99 -5.31
CA ASP A 72 -7.75 7.02 -5.98
C ASP A 72 -8.30 6.52 -7.32
N ILE A 73 -7.51 5.68 -8.01
CA ILE A 73 -7.88 5.05 -9.28
C ILE A 73 -7.80 3.54 -9.13
N LEU A 74 -8.96 2.90 -9.00
CA LEU A 74 -9.08 1.45 -8.92
C LEU A 74 -8.78 0.81 -10.30
N VAL A 75 -7.74 0.00 -10.35
CA VAL A 75 -7.34 -0.76 -11.53
C VAL A 75 -7.09 -2.21 -11.11
N PRO A 76 -8.06 -3.11 -11.33
CA PRO A 76 -7.87 -4.53 -11.08
C PRO A 76 -6.73 -5.09 -11.93
N PHE A 77 -5.96 -6.01 -11.36
CA PHE A 77 -4.96 -6.78 -12.08
C PHE A 77 -5.37 -8.24 -12.04
N SER A 78 -5.61 -8.85 -13.20
CA SER A 78 -5.89 -10.30 -13.30
C SER A 78 -4.71 -10.97 -14.00
N PRO A 79 -3.73 -11.53 -13.25
CA PRO A 79 -2.50 -12.04 -13.84
C PRO A 79 -2.71 -13.17 -14.85
N GLU A 80 -3.72 -14.00 -14.60
CA GLU A 80 -4.06 -15.17 -15.43
C GLU A 80 -4.48 -14.79 -16.86
N TYR A 81 -4.98 -13.56 -17.05
CA TYR A 81 -5.49 -13.08 -18.35
C TYR A 81 -4.71 -11.90 -18.91
N ALA A 82 -3.57 -11.56 -18.30
CA ALA A 82 -2.83 -10.36 -18.68
C ALA A 82 -2.05 -10.52 -19.98
N GLN A 83 -1.68 -11.73 -20.41
CA GLN A 83 -0.87 -11.98 -21.63
C GLN A 83 0.39 -11.08 -21.77
N GLY A 84 0.98 -10.68 -20.64
CA GLY A 84 2.12 -9.76 -20.59
C GLY A 84 1.77 -8.26 -20.52
N ALA A 85 0.48 -7.90 -20.59
CA ALA A 85 0.00 -6.56 -20.27
C ALA A 85 0.09 -6.27 -18.77
N ASP A 86 0.23 -5.00 -18.43
CA ASP A 86 0.24 -4.52 -17.05
C ASP A 86 -0.72 -3.33 -16.95
N PRO A 87 -2.03 -3.58 -16.72
CA PRO A 87 -3.04 -2.53 -16.76
C PRO A 87 -2.82 -1.47 -15.66
N GLN A 88 -2.26 -1.87 -14.52
CA GLN A 88 -1.95 -0.95 -13.43
C GLN A 88 -0.84 0.02 -13.84
N LYS A 89 0.26 -0.50 -14.40
CA LYS A 89 1.37 0.30 -14.92
C LYS A 89 0.92 1.19 -16.09
N GLU A 90 0.19 0.65 -17.04
CA GLU A 90 -0.32 1.39 -18.21
C GLU A 90 -1.16 2.58 -17.74
N ARG A 91 -2.14 2.34 -16.85
CA ARG A 91 -2.97 3.42 -16.32
C ARG A 91 -2.17 4.43 -15.51
N ALA A 92 -1.20 4.00 -14.70
CA ALA A 92 -0.36 4.92 -13.95
C ALA A 92 0.52 5.80 -14.85
N LEU A 93 0.97 5.28 -16.00
CA LEU A 93 1.73 6.06 -16.98
C LEU A 93 0.84 7.10 -17.67
N GLU A 94 -0.37 6.72 -18.09
CA GLU A 94 -1.34 7.66 -18.66
C GLU A 94 -1.60 8.84 -17.72
N VAL A 95 -1.93 8.53 -16.46
CA VAL A 95 -2.21 9.54 -15.43
C VAL A 95 -1.01 10.44 -15.17
N ALA A 96 0.20 9.88 -15.16
CA ALA A 96 1.41 10.68 -15.01
C ALA A 96 1.68 11.60 -16.21
N LEU A 97 1.37 11.16 -17.43
CA LEU A 97 1.51 11.96 -18.64
C LEU A 97 0.46 13.07 -18.72
N GLU A 98 -0.79 12.79 -18.33
CA GLU A 98 -1.87 13.77 -18.21
C GLU A 98 -1.45 14.93 -17.28
N ALA A 99 -0.88 14.61 -16.11
CA ALA A 99 -0.45 15.60 -15.12
C ALA A 99 0.72 16.51 -15.56
N ILE A 100 1.46 16.15 -16.62
CA ILE A 100 2.57 16.96 -17.15
C ILE A 100 2.09 17.90 -18.28
N GLN A 101 0.90 17.64 -18.84
CA GLN A 101 0.32 18.46 -19.90
C GLN A 101 -0.49 19.65 -19.38
N GLU A 102 -0.84 19.65 -18.09
CA GLU A 102 -1.43 20.76 -17.33
C GLU A 102 -0.37 21.77 -16.87
#